data_AF-A0A1V9BDR4-F1
#
_entry.id   AF-A0A1V9BDR4-F1
#
_cell.length_a   1.000
_cell.length_b   1.000
_cell.length_c   1.000
_cell.angle_alpha   90.00
_cell.angle_beta   90.00
_cell.angle_gamma   90.00
#
_symmetry.space_group_name_H-M   'P 1'
#
loop_
_entity.id
_entity.type
_entity.pdbx_description
1 polymer ?
#
loop_
_entity_poly.entity_id
_entity_poly.type
_entity_poly.pdbx_seq_one_letter_code
_entity_poly.pdbx_strand_id
1 'polypeptide(L)' 'MWPWVLNLFLYFPEDKREYIPAVISMSVFMLIAVFTMRLIVVISRRQEKEAKRLEQELLGKTDESGRTPDV' A
#
# COMPACT_ATOMS: atom_id res chain seq x y z
N MET A 1 -31.30 -5.23 21.88
CA MET A 1 -31.04 -6.20 20.78
C MET A 1 -29.65 -5.95 20.21
N TRP A 2 -28.59 -6.43 20.87
CA TRP A 2 -27.19 -6.24 20.42
C TRP A 2 -26.14 -7.23 21.00
N PRO A 3 -26.37 -8.03 22.07
CA PRO A 3 -25.31 -8.90 22.61
C PRO A 3 -25.07 -10.23 21.86
N TRP A 4 -26.00 -10.67 21.01
CA TRP A 4 -25.99 -12.04 20.50
C TRP A 4 -25.04 -12.28 19.32
N VAL A 5 -24.62 -11.23 18.61
CA VAL A 5 -23.75 -11.34 17.43
C VAL A 5 -22.32 -11.75 17.81
N LEU A 6 -21.86 -11.38 19.01
CA LEU A 6 -20.52 -11.70 19.49
C LEU A 6 -20.35 -13.18 19.86
N ASN A 7 -21.45 -13.89 20.18
CA ASN A 7 -21.40 -15.30 20.55
C ASN A 7 -21.32 -16.24 19.34
N LEU A 8 -21.60 -15.76 18.11
CA LEU A 8 -21.58 -16.61 16.91
C LEU A 8 -20.16 -17.01 16.45
N PHE A 9 -19.12 -16.29 16.90
CA PHE A 9 -17.74 -16.49 16.41
C PHE A 9 -16.76 -16.91 17.51
N LEU A 10 -17.21 -17.03 18.76
CA LEU A 10 -16.37 -17.38 19.89
C LEU A 10 -16.42 -18.89 20.20
N TYR A 11 -16.30 -19.74 19.17
CA TYR A 11 -16.04 -21.17 19.37
C TYR A 11 -14.55 -21.35 19.55
N PHE A 12 -14.12 -21.63 20.78
CA PHE A 12 -12.74 -21.98 21.05
C PHE A 12 -12.61 -23.50 21.10
N PRO A 13 -11.97 -24.13 20.09
CA PRO A 13 -11.69 -25.56 20.17
C PRO A 13 -10.88 -25.87 21.44
N GLU A 14 -11.30 -26.93 22.13
CA GLU A 14 -10.62 -27.43 23.33
C GLU A 14 -9.22 -27.94 22.99
N ASP A 15 -9.04 -28.55 21.81
CA ASP A 15 -7.73 -28.94 21.29
C ASP A 15 -7.11 -27.82 20.44
N LYS A 16 -5.94 -27.35 20.86
CA LYS A 16 -5.20 -26.27 20.18
C LYS A 16 -4.80 -26.62 18.75
N ARG A 17 -4.80 -27.90 18.37
CA ARG A 17 -4.48 -28.36 17.01
C ARG A 17 -5.48 -27.87 15.97
N GLU A 18 -6.72 -27.61 16.35
CA GLU A 18 -7.74 -27.08 15.44
C GLU A 18 -7.46 -25.63 14.99
N TYR A 19 -6.56 -24.90 15.66
CA TYR A 19 -6.10 -23.57 15.22
C TYR A 19 -4.97 -23.61 14.19
N ILE A 20 -4.34 -24.76 13.95
CA ILE A 20 -3.22 -24.88 12.99
C ILE A 20 -3.59 -24.33 11.60
N PRO A 21 -4.76 -24.66 11.02
CA PRO A 21 -5.16 -24.10 9.74
C PRO A 21 -5.28 -22.56 9.77
N ALA A 22 -5.82 -21.99 10.85
CA ALA A 22 -5.98 -20.54 11.01
C ALA A 22 -4.62 -19.83 11.07
N VAL A 23 -3.66 -20.38 11.80
CA VAL A 23 -2.29 -19.82 11.89
C VAL A 23 -1.59 -19.89 10.54
N ILE A 24 -1.75 -20.98 9.79
CA ILE A 24 -1.17 -21.11 8.44
C ILE A 24 -1.77 -20.06 7.50
N SER A 25 -3.10 -19.95 7.44
CA SER A 25 -3.78 -18.96 6.60
C SER A 25 -3.41 -17.54 6.97
N MET A 26 -3.36 -17.21 8.26
CA MET A 26 -2.94 -15.90 8.74
C MET A 26 -1.49 -15.59 8.35
N SER A 27 -0.60 -16.57 8.49
CA SER A 27 0.82 -16.41 8.15
C SER A 27 1.00 -16.14 6.65
N VAL A 28 0.33 -16.91 5.79
CA VAL A 28 0.38 -16.71 4.33
C VAL A 28 -0.15 -15.33 3.96
N PHE A 29 -1.30 -14.93 4.49
CA PHE A 29 -1.87 -13.61 4.22
C PHE A 29 -0.95 -12.48 4.69
N MET A 30 -0.39 -12.61 5.90
CA MET A 30 0.54 -11.63 6.45
C MET A 30 1.79 -11.48 5.60
N LEU A 31 2.39 -12.59 5.14
CA LEU A 31 3.54 -12.57 4.26
C LEU A 31 3.23 -11.85 2.93
N ILE A 32 2.08 -12.15 2.32
CA ILE A 32 1.64 -11.50 1.08
C ILE A 32 1.40 -10.00 1.31
N ALA A 33 0.76 -9.62 2.41
CA ALA A 33 0.48 -8.22 2.74
C ALA A 33 1.78 -7.42 2.90
N VAL A 34 2.75 -7.96 3.65
CA VAL A 34 4.07 -7.34 3.84
C VAL A 34 4.81 -7.22 2.50
N PHE A 35 4.78 -8.28 1.68
CA PHE A 35 5.44 -8.28 0.38
C PHE A 35 4.84 -7.25 -0.56
N THR A 36 3.50 -7.21 -0.65
CA THR A 36 2.75 -6.25 -1.46
C THR A 36 3.06 -4.83 -1.04
N MET A 37 3.03 -4.54 0.27
CA MET A 37 3.37 -3.21 0.79
C MET A 37 4.78 -2.78 0.38
N ARG A 38 5.77 -3.68 0.50
CA ARG A 38 7.14 -3.37 0.07
C ARG A 38 7.24 -3.13 -1.44
N LEU A 39 6.55 -3.93 -2.25
CA LEU A 39 6.53 -3.76 -3.71
C LEU A 39 5.95 -2.40 -4.10
N ILE A 40 4.84 -2.00 -3.50
CA ILE A 40 4.20 -0.69 -3.75
C ILE A 40 5.17 0.45 -3.41
N VAL A 41 5.83 0.40 -2.25
CA VAL A 41 6.80 1.43 -1.84
C VAL A 41 7.97 1.54 -2.81
N VAL A 42 8.50 0.41 -3.31
CA VAL A 42 9.60 0.42 -4.28
C VAL A 42 9.18 1.04 -5.60
N ILE A 43 7.98 0.70 -6.10
CA ILE A 43 7.45 1.26 -7.35
C ILE A 43 7.19 2.76 -7.20
N SER A 44 6.57 3.17 -6.10
CA SER A 44 6.28 4.58 -5.81
C SER A 44 7.55 5.43 -5.80
N ARG A 45 8.65 4.94 -5.19
CA ARG A 45 9.95 5.64 -5.20
C ARG A 45 10.55 5.79 -6.60
N ARG A 46 10.26 4.86 -7.53
CA ARG A 46 10.70 4.99 -8.92
C ARG A 46 9.88 6.05 -9.65
N GLN A 47 8.56 6.00 -9.49
CA GLN A 47 7.63 6.98 -10.07
C GLN A 47 7.92 8.41 -9.56
N GLU A 48 8.21 8.57 -8.27
CA GLU A 48 8.55 9.88 -7.69
C GLU A 48 9.79 10.50 -8.34
N LYS A 49 10.81 9.69 -8.64
CA LYS A 49 12.03 10.17 -9.31
C LYS A 49 11.76 10.61 -10.75
N GLU A 50 10.92 9.87 -11.47
CA GLU A 50 10.53 10.24 -12.85
C GLU A 50 9.68 11.51 -12.86
N ALA A 51 8.70 11.62 -11.94
CA ALA A 51 7.87 12.80 -11.79
C ALA A 51 8.71 14.05 -11.49
N LYS A 52 9.67 13.96 -10.56
CA LYS A 52 10.59 15.06 -10.24
C LYS A 52 11.45 15.51 -11.43
N ARG A 53 11.88 14.58 -12.28
CA ARG A 53 12.62 14.93 -13.51
C ARG A 53 11.73 15.70 -14.48
N LEU A 54 10.51 15.22 -14.69
CA LEU A 54 9.54 15.89 -15.54
C LEU A 54 9.19 17.30 -15.04
N GLU A 55 8.99 17.46 -13.73
CA GLU A 55 8.76 18.78 -13.11
C GLU A 55 9.91 19.75 -13.38
N GLN A 56 11.17 19.29 -13.27
CA GLN A 56 12.34 20.12 -13.54
C GLN A 56 12.42 20.55 -15.02
N GLU A 57 12.12 19.65 -15.95
CA GLU A 57 12.09 19.98 -17.39
C GLU A 57 10.98 20.99 -17.73
N LEU A 58 9.82 20.86 -17.09
CA LEU A 58 8.69 21.79 -17.28
C LEU A 58 9.00 23.17 -16.70
N LEU A 59 9.52 23.23 -15.46
CA LEU A 59 9.92 24.50 -14.83
C LEU A 59 11.02 25.21 -15.62
N GLY A 60 12.02 24.47 -16.10
CA GLY A 60 13.10 25.03 -16.93
C GLY A 60 12.59 25.59 -18.27
N LYS A 61 11.54 24.99 -18.86
CA LYS A 61 10.90 25.49 -20.08
C LYS A 61 9.99 26.70 -19.84
N THR A 62 9.31 26.77 -18.70
CA THR A 62 8.43 27.90 -18.38
C THR A 62 9.22 29.19 -18.11
N ASP A 63 10.41 29.10 -17.52
CA ASP A 63 11.31 30.25 -17.32
C ASP A 63 11.80 30.84 -18.67
N GLU A 64 12.08 29.98 -19.66
CA GLU A 64 12.46 30.40 -21.02
C GLU A 64 11.28 30.98 -21.81
N SER A 65 10.06 30.44 -21.63
CA SER A 65 8.86 30.88 -22.35
C SER A 65 8.26 32.20 -21.80
N GLY A 66 8.62 32.62 -20.59
CA GLY A 66 8.22 33.90 -20.00
C GLY A 66 9.05 35.10 -20.48
N ARG A 67 10.06 34.88 -21.32
CA ARG A 67 10.98 35.91 -21.86
C ARG A 67 10.86 36.08 -23.37
N THR A 68 9.65 35.98 -23.93
CA THR A 68 9.40 36.64 -25.21
C THR A 68 9.23 38.13 -24.92
N PRO A 69 10.18 39.00 -25.30
CA PRO A 69 9.94 40.44 -25.24
C PRO A 69 8.72 40.74 -26.11
N ASP A 70 7.77 41.43 -25.47
CA ASP A 70 6.70 42.21 -26.08
C ASP A 70 7.14 42.76 -27.45
N VAL A 71 6.45 42.34 -28.52
CA VAL A 71 6.51 42.94 -29.86
C VAL A 71 5.24 43.70 -30.14
#